data_AF-A0A2C9KS73-F1
#
_entry.id   AF-A0A2C9KS73-F1
#
_cell.length_a   1.000
_cell.length_b   1.000
_cell.length_c   1.000
_cell.angle_alpha   90.00
_cell.angle_beta   90.00
_cell.angle_gamma   90.00
#
_symmetry.space_group_name_H-M   'P 1'
#
loop_
_entity.id
_entity.type
_entity.pdbx_description
1 polymer ?
#
loop_
_entity_poly.entity_id
_entity_poly.type
_entity_poly.pdbx_seq_one_letter_code
_entity_poly.pdbx_strand_id
1 'polypeptide(L)'
;MNQYSIVIGTSSSSTNSYSHIYTVSNILYHSGYIKNTKDDIALIKLSRAANLADRDIQHVCLPDPNEDFSGQVCVATGWGDTYEGKDLHTHIRDK
;
A
#
# COMPACT_ATOMS: atom_id res chain seq x y z
N MET A 1 4.91 12.95 -17.36
CA MET A 1 3.76 12.13 -16.93
C MET A 1 4.29 11.07 -15.99
N ASN A 2 3.70 10.88 -14.82
CA ASN A 2 4.11 9.80 -13.90
C ASN A 2 3.75 8.45 -14.52
N GLN A 3 4.69 7.51 -14.53
CA GLN A 3 4.53 6.20 -15.20
C GLN A 3 3.87 5.14 -14.29
N TYR A 4 3.61 5.49 -13.04
CA TYR A 4 3.07 4.55 -12.05
C TYR A 4 1.55 4.46 -12.11
N SER A 5 1.04 3.25 -11.86
CA SER A 5 -0.38 2.98 -11.62
C SER A 5 -0.54 2.27 -10.28
N ILE A 6 -1.64 2.54 -9.60
CA ILE A 6 -2.02 1.91 -8.34
C ILE A 6 -3.18 0.95 -8.62
N VAL A 7 -3.07 -0.27 -8.12
CA VAL A 7 -4.10 -1.30 -8.20
C VAL A 7 -4.66 -1.55 -6.81
N ILE A 8 -5.99 -1.50 -6.67
CA ILE A 8 -6.71 -1.75 -5.41
C ILE A 8 -7.88 -2.72 -5.63
N GLY A 9 -8.37 -3.33 -4.55
CA GLY A 9 -9.49 -4.29 -4.60
C GLY A 9 -9.10 -5.69 -5.07
N THR A 10 -7.82 -6.05 -5.00
CA THR A 10 -7.32 -7.36 -5.43
C THR A 10 -6.49 -8.01 -4.34
N SER A 11 -6.60 -9.33 -4.24
CA SER A 11 -5.70 -10.19 -3.46
C SER A 11 -4.62 -10.84 -4.33
N SER A 12 -4.68 -10.68 -5.65
CA SER A 12 -3.71 -11.21 -6.60
C SER A 12 -2.79 -10.12 -7.15
N SER A 13 -1.50 -10.44 -7.33
CA SER A 13 -0.55 -9.55 -8.01
C SER A 13 -0.79 -9.48 -9.52
N SER A 14 -1.56 -10.42 -10.08
CA SER A 14 -2.15 -10.30 -11.42
C SER A 14 -3.47 -9.51 -11.36
N THR A 15 -3.63 -8.54 -12.27
CA THR A 15 -4.89 -7.82 -12.42
C THR A 15 -6.00 -8.77 -12.89
N ASN A 16 -7.14 -8.73 -12.21
CA ASN A 16 -8.34 -9.50 -12.54
C ASN A 16 -9.55 -8.57 -12.69
N SER A 17 -10.74 -9.12 -12.90
CA SER A 17 -11.99 -8.35 -13.08
C SER A 17 -12.39 -7.48 -11.88
N TYR A 18 -11.84 -7.74 -10.70
CA TYR A 18 -12.09 -6.99 -9.46
C TYR A 18 -11.03 -5.90 -9.22
N SER A 19 -9.97 -5.86 -10.03
CA SER A 19 -8.87 -4.91 -9.87
C SER A 19 -9.25 -3.54 -10.42
N HIS A 20 -9.16 -2.51 -9.57
CA HIS A 20 -9.36 -1.13 -9.99
C HIS A 20 -8.00 -0.46 -10.18
N ILE A 21 -7.75 0.02 -11.40
CA ILE A 21 -6.49 0.67 -11.77
C ILE A 21 -6.66 2.20 -11.77
N TYR A 22 -5.76 2.89 -11.08
CA TYR A 22 -5.71 4.34 -10.97
C TYR A 22 -4.35 4.86 -11.41
N THR A 23 -4.33 5.90 -12.23
CA THR A 23 -3.10 6.63 -12.55
C THR A 23 -2.71 7.56 -11.42
N VAL A 24 -1.42 7.83 -11.26
CA VAL A 24 -0.89 8.71 -10.21
C VAL A 24 -0.87 10.15 -10.68
N SER A 25 -1.56 11.05 -9.96
CA SER A 25 -1.51 12.49 -10.23
C SER A 25 -0.31 13.18 -9.57
N ASN A 26 0.07 12.75 -8.37
CA ASN A 26 1.19 13.33 -7.64
C ASN A 26 1.77 12.33 -6.63
N ILE A 27 3.05 12.49 -6.31
CA ILE A 27 3.74 11.77 -5.24
C ILE A 27 4.33 12.83 -4.31
N LEU A 28 3.92 12.80 -3.04
CA LEU A 28 4.32 13.74 -2.01
C LEU A 28 5.28 13.02 -1.05
N TYR A 29 6.57 13.26 -1.21
CA TYR A 29 7.59 12.73 -0.31
C TYR A 29 7.62 13.51 1.00
N HIS A 30 7.90 12.84 2.11
CA HIS A 30 8.19 13.54 3.36
C HIS A 30 9.39 14.47 3.19
N SER A 31 9.26 15.72 3.61
CA SER A 31 10.29 16.76 3.41
C SER A 31 11.59 16.47 4.16
N GLY A 32 11.53 15.67 5.22
CA GLY A 32 12.68 15.19 6.00
C GLY A 32 13.29 13.87 5.55
N TYR A 33 12.82 13.27 4.43
CA TYR A 33 13.30 11.97 3.99
C TYR A 33 14.82 11.93 3.82
N ILE A 34 15.47 11.00 4.51
CA ILE A 34 16.88 10.67 4.35
C ILE A 34 16.96 9.19 4.02
N LYS A 35 17.48 8.90 2.82
CA LYS A 35 17.63 7.54 2.31
C LYS A 35 18.24 6.60 3.35
N ASN A 36 17.59 5.45 3.56
CA ASN A 36 18.01 4.38 4.48
C ASN A 36 18.13 4.78 5.95
N THR A 37 17.64 5.96 6.35
CA THR A 37 17.90 6.50 7.69
C THR A 37 16.65 7.00 8.39
N LYS A 38 15.87 7.86 7.73
CA LYS A 38 14.83 8.64 8.41
C LYS A 38 13.66 9.00 7.51
N ASP A 39 12.49 9.09 8.11
CA ASP A 39 11.25 9.63 7.55
C ASP A 39 10.87 8.97 6.21
N ASP A 40 10.98 7.64 6.15
CA ASP A 40 10.66 6.82 4.97
C ASP A 40 9.14 6.65 4.81
N ILE A 41 8.49 7.73 4.37
CA ILE A 41 7.06 7.79 4.12
C ILE A 41 6.74 8.75 2.96
N ALA A 42 5.73 8.38 2.16
CA ALA A 42 5.22 9.23 1.09
C ALA A 42 3.71 9.03 0.90
N LEU A 43 3.03 10.04 0.35
CA LEU A 43 1.64 9.96 -0.05
C LEU A 43 1.51 9.94 -1.58
N ILE A 44 0.72 8.99 -2.09
CA ILE A 44 0.39 8.92 -3.51
C ILE A 44 -1.02 9.45 -3.71
N LYS A 45 -1.16 10.51 -4.52
CA LYS A 45 -2.47 11.07 -4.88
C LYS A 45 -2.97 10.44 -6.17
N LEU A 46 -4.06 9.67 -6.09
CA LEU A 46 -4.74 9.12 -7.26
C LEU A 46 -5.29 10.23 -8.17
N SER A 47 -5.36 9.99 -9.47
CA SER A 47 -5.91 10.93 -10.47
C SER A 47 -7.41 11.18 -10.33
N ARG A 48 -8.12 10.26 -9.68
CA ARG A 48 -9.53 10.36 -9.32
C ARG A 48 -9.77 9.64 -7.99
N ALA A 49 -10.84 9.99 -7.30
CA ALA A 49 -11.24 9.31 -6.07
C ALA A 49 -11.48 7.82 -6.30
N ALA A 50 -11.10 6.98 -5.35
CA ALA A 50 -11.40 5.56 -5.36
C ALA A 50 -12.91 5.32 -5.13
N ASN A 51 -13.46 4.29 -5.77
CA ASN A 51 -14.85 3.91 -5.55
C ASN A 51 -15.00 3.08 -4.26
N LEU A 52 -15.29 3.75 -3.14
CA LEU A 52 -15.49 3.10 -1.83
C LEU A 52 -16.85 2.39 -1.70
N ALA A 53 -17.73 2.47 -2.71
CA ALA A 53 -18.94 1.65 -2.74
C ALA A 53 -18.65 0.19 -3.12
N ASP A 54 -17.45 -0.10 -3.63
CA ASP A 54 -16.99 -1.47 -3.83
C ASP A 54 -16.65 -2.09 -2.46
N ARG A 55 -17.21 -3.27 -2.18
CA ARG A 55 -17.06 -3.97 -0.90
C ARG A 55 -15.62 -4.37 -0.60
N ASP A 56 -14.80 -4.54 -1.64
CA ASP A 56 -13.42 -4.99 -1.53
C ASP A 56 -12.43 -3.80 -1.40
N ILE A 57 -12.93 -2.56 -1.27
CA ILE A 57 -12.14 -1.34 -1.12
C ILE A 57 -12.56 -0.56 0.13
N GLN A 58 -11.66 -0.47 1.11
CA GLN A 58 -11.86 0.32 2.33
C GLN A 58 -10.57 1.06 2.73
N HIS A 59 -10.72 2.12 3.53
CA HIS A 59 -9.58 2.82 4.12
C HIS A 59 -9.04 2.06 5.33
N VAL A 60 -7.73 2.18 5.55
CA VAL A 60 -7.12 1.87 6.85
C VAL A 60 -7.28 3.08 7.77
N CYS A 61 -7.43 2.84 9.07
CA CYS A 61 -7.46 3.90 10.08
C CYS A 61 -6.06 4.48 10.29
N LEU A 62 -5.97 5.79 10.49
CA LEU A 62 -4.75 6.42 10.99
C LEU A 62 -4.76 6.37 12.52
N PRO A 63 -3.61 6.12 13.16
CA PRO A 63 -3.49 6.18 14.60
C PRO A 63 -3.63 7.61 15.12
N ASP A 64 -4.02 7.75 16.38
CA ASP A 64 -3.98 9.03 17.06
C ASP A 64 -2.52 9.48 17.30
N PRO A 65 -2.25 10.80 17.40
CA PRO A 65 -0.91 11.27 17.72
C PRO A 65 -0.39 10.68 19.04
N ASN A 66 0.77 10.01 18.98
CA ASN A 66 1.44 9.34 20.11
C ASN A 66 0.71 8.09 20.65
N GLU A 67 -0.15 7.46 19.86
CA GLU A 67 -0.70 6.15 20.20
C GLU A 67 0.43 5.11 20.39
N ASP A 68 0.33 4.30 21.44
CA ASP A 68 1.33 3.30 21.81
C ASP A 68 0.82 1.88 21.50
N PHE A 69 1.54 1.21 20.60
CA PHE A 69 1.24 -0.16 20.17
C PHE A 69 2.11 -1.22 20.87
N SER A 70 2.85 -0.85 21.91
CA SER A 70 3.76 -1.76 22.62
C SER A 70 3.04 -2.98 23.19
N GLY A 71 3.57 -4.17 22.91
CA GLY A 71 3.01 -5.45 23.37
C GLY A 71 1.75 -5.91 22.63
N GLN A 72 1.28 -5.17 21.62
CA GLN A 72 0.16 -5.59 20.80
C GLN A 72 0.59 -6.58 19.70
N VAL A 73 -0.34 -7.45 19.29
CA VAL A 73 -0.17 -8.30 18.11
C VAL A 73 -0.58 -7.51 16.89
N CYS A 74 0.32 -7.40 15.92
CA CYS A 74 0.11 -6.68 14.65
C CYS A 74 0.11 -7.67 13.47
N VAL A 75 -0.47 -7.24 12.35
CA VAL A 75 -0.49 -8.00 11.10
C VAL A 75 0.28 -7.22 10.03
N ALA A 76 1.18 -7.90 9.32
CA ALA A 76 1.84 -7.38 8.13
C ALA A 76 1.43 -8.22 6.92
N THR A 77 1.07 -7.57 5.81
CA THR A 77 0.61 -8.27 4.60
C THR A 77 1.30 -7.73 3.35
N GLY A 78 1.37 -8.55 2.30
CA GLY A 78 1.89 -8.12 1.01
C GLY A 78 2.11 -9.26 0.01
N TRP A 79 2.62 -8.89 -1.18
CA TRP A 79 2.99 -9.82 -2.27
C TRP A 79 4.50 -10.01 -2.41
N GLY A 80 5.29 -9.44 -1.51
CA GLY A 80 6.76 -9.54 -1.53
C GLY A 80 7.27 -10.93 -1.20
N ASP A 81 8.58 -11.12 -1.33
CA ASP A 81 9.23 -12.41 -1.10
C ASP A 81 8.99 -12.91 0.32
N THR A 82 8.55 -14.16 0.44
CA THR A 82 8.34 -14.79 1.75
C THR A 82 9.64 -15.37 2.32
N TYR A 83 10.66 -15.53 1.48
CA TYR A 83 12.00 -16.01 1.83
C TYR A 83 13.04 -15.18 1.08
N GLU A 84 14.17 -14.92 1.72
CA GLU A 84 15.28 -14.22 1.09
C GLU A 84 15.75 -14.95 -0.19
N GLY A 85 15.75 -14.24 -1.32
CA GLY A 85 16.25 -14.75 -2.60
C GLY A 85 15.31 -15.68 -3.38
N LYS A 86 14.00 -15.65 -3.15
CA LYS A 86 13.00 -16.44 -3.90
C LYS A 86 12.04 -15.56 -4.71
N ASP A 87 11.28 -16.18 -5.60
CA ASP A 87 10.33 -15.50 -6.50
C ASP A 87 9.11 -14.90 -5.77
N LEU A 88 8.57 -13.83 -6.36
CA LEU A 88 7.39 -13.11 -5.91
C LEU A 88 6.15 -14.02 -5.79
N HIS A 89 5.37 -13.83 -4.73
CA HIS A 89 4.10 -14.52 -4.58
C HIS A 89 2.99 -13.86 -5.39
N THR A 90 2.12 -14.68 -5.97
CA THR A 90 1.01 -14.20 -6.79
C THR A 90 -0.22 -13.75 -5.99
N HIS A 91 -0.28 -14.05 -4.69
CA HIS A 91 -1.42 -13.75 -3.82
C HIS A 91 -0.95 -13.11 -2.51
N ILE A 92 -1.76 -12.22 -1.95
CA ILE A 92 -1.46 -11.54 -0.69
C ILE A 92 -1.39 -12.56 0.44
N ARG A 93 -0.40 -12.41 1.31
CA ARG A 93 -0.24 -13.26 2.49
C ARG A 93 0.00 -12.42 3.72
N ASP A 94 -0.49 -12.94 4.83
CA ASP A 94 -0.22 -12.42 6.16
C ASP A 94 1.06 -13.05 6.69
N LYS A 95 1.89 -12.26 7.37
CA LYS A 95 3.08 -12.71 8.10
C LYS A 95 2.95 -12.41 9.59
#